data_AF-A0A418ECY2-F1
#
_entry.id   AF-A0A418ECY2-F1
#
_cell.length_a   1.000
_cell.length_b   1.000
_cell.length_c   1.000
_cell.angle_alpha   90.00
_cell.angle_beta   90.00
_cell.angle_gamma   90.00
#
_symmetry.space_group_name_H-M   'P 1'
#
loop_
_entity.id
_entity.type
_entity.pdbx_description
1 polymer ?
#
loop_
_entity_poly.entity_id
_entity_poly.type
_entity_poly.pdbx_seq_one_letter_code
_entity_poly.pdbx_strand_id
1 'polypeptide(L)'
;MGWSERLGPRWTESEVTEFFALWRQHDATTASLDRVVAAVSTELPQRTPDMVRALIQMHKGFLSLPMATDEGLYAILTDHYDAQAAWESEAAEQQQQQQVVAASSSRRKVSRRNNVQYVRSFSAAIDDEFFAHSEFHDCLVQMNMGHFQRAKRTEWSAIRGSMGHPRRFSATFLKEERQKLLRYRNVVRYAQRMNVRRPCIT
;
A
#
# COMPACT_ATOMS: atom_id res chain seq x y z
N MET A 1 -14.86 -10.80 -2.22
CA MET A 1 -15.59 -9.65 -2.79
C MET A 1 -15.48 -8.51 -1.81
N GLY A 2 -15.02 -7.35 -2.28
CA GLY A 2 -14.94 -6.14 -1.44
C GLY A 2 -16.33 -5.63 -1.09
N TRP A 3 -16.46 -4.85 -0.02
CA TRP A 3 -17.75 -4.25 0.38
C TRP A 3 -18.37 -3.40 -0.73
N SER A 4 -17.52 -2.71 -1.48
CA SER A 4 -17.86 -1.95 -2.68
C SER A 4 -18.54 -2.75 -3.79
N GLU A 5 -18.01 -3.93 -4.09
CA GLU A 5 -18.56 -4.83 -5.12
C GLU A 5 -19.93 -5.35 -4.70
N ARG A 6 -20.15 -5.50 -3.38
CA ARG A 6 -21.42 -5.93 -2.80
C ARG A 6 -22.45 -4.80 -2.73
N LEU A 7 -22.05 -3.54 -2.55
CA LEU A 7 -22.95 -2.37 -2.55
C LEU A 7 -23.43 -1.97 -3.96
N GLY A 8 -22.63 -2.31 -4.97
CA GLY A 8 -22.93 -2.01 -6.36
C GLY A 8 -22.70 -0.53 -6.72
N PRO A 9 -23.39 -0.03 -7.76
CA PRO A 9 -23.27 1.36 -8.23
C PRO A 9 -23.47 2.41 -7.13
N ARG A 10 -23.00 3.65 -7.32
CA ARG A 10 -23.15 4.72 -6.31
C ARG A 10 -24.62 4.92 -5.94
N TRP A 11 -24.94 4.91 -4.64
CA TRP A 11 -26.29 5.18 -4.13
C TRP A 11 -26.60 6.67 -4.27
N THR A 12 -27.76 7.00 -4.85
CA THR A 12 -28.20 8.40 -4.97
C THR A 12 -28.92 8.85 -3.71
N GLU A 13 -28.97 10.16 -3.49
CA GLU A 13 -29.63 10.75 -2.31
C GLU A 13 -31.12 10.34 -2.22
N SER A 14 -31.83 10.31 -3.35
CA SER A 14 -33.23 9.86 -3.42
C SER A 14 -33.38 8.38 -3.04
N GLU A 15 -32.48 7.50 -3.52
CA GLU A 15 -32.50 6.07 -3.18
C GLU A 15 -32.25 5.84 -1.69
N VAL A 16 -31.33 6.61 -1.09
CA VAL A 16 -31.02 6.50 0.35
C VAL A 16 -32.19 6.99 1.20
N THR A 17 -32.84 8.07 0.80
CA THR A 17 -34.01 8.62 1.49
C THR A 17 -35.16 7.61 1.51
N GLU A 18 -35.46 7.01 0.36
CA GLU A 18 -36.52 6.01 0.21
C GLU A 18 -36.19 4.71 0.98
N PHE A 19 -34.96 4.24 0.89
CA PHE A 19 -34.46 3.13 1.69
C PHE A 19 -34.65 3.41 3.20
N PHE A 20 -34.28 4.60 3.66
CA PHE A 20 -34.35 4.96 5.07
C PHE A 20 -35.80 5.05 5.56
N ALA A 21 -36.72 5.57 4.72
CA ALA A 21 -38.15 5.58 5.02
C ALA A 21 -38.72 4.16 5.18
N LEU A 22 -38.35 3.23 4.31
CA LEU A 22 -38.76 1.82 4.37
C LEU A 22 -38.14 1.09 5.57
N TRP A 23 -36.89 1.40 5.90
CA TRP A 23 -36.18 0.85 7.06
C TRP A 23 -36.91 1.21 8.37
N ARG A 24 -37.27 2.49 8.55
CA ARG A 24 -37.97 3.00 9.75
C ARG A 24 -39.35 2.38 9.97
N GLN A 25 -40.00 1.91 8.91
CA GLN A 25 -41.30 1.24 9.00
C GLN A 25 -41.20 -0.21 9.54
N HIS A 26 -40.01 -0.82 9.52
CA HIS A 26 -39.83 -2.27 9.75
C HIS A 26 -38.80 -2.61 10.84
N ASP A 27 -38.40 -1.67 11.68
CA ASP A 27 -37.18 -1.78 12.48
C ASP A 27 -37.11 -2.91 13.54
N ALA A 28 -35.89 -3.47 13.65
CA ALA A 28 -35.27 -4.26 14.73
C ALA A 28 -35.23 -5.81 14.75
N THR A 29 -35.85 -6.58 13.84
CA THR A 29 -35.82 -8.07 13.92
C THR A 29 -35.25 -8.74 12.66
N THR A 30 -34.53 -9.86 12.76
CA THR A 30 -34.01 -10.59 11.58
C THR A 30 -35.10 -10.96 10.57
N ALA A 31 -36.32 -11.23 11.02
CA ALA A 31 -37.48 -11.50 10.16
C ALA A 31 -38.04 -10.24 9.44
N SER A 32 -37.72 -9.03 9.92
CA SER A 32 -38.10 -7.78 9.27
C SER A 32 -37.05 -7.30 8.26
N LEU A 33 -35.78 -7.75 8.38
CA LEU A 33 -34.73 -7.50 7.39
C LEU A 33 -35.15 -7.97 5.99
N ASP A 34 -35.63 -9.20 5.86
CA ASP A 34 -36.05 -9.74 4.55
C ASP A 34 -37.27 -9.00 3.98
N ARG A 35 -38.12 -8.41 4.83
CA ARG A 35 -39.24 -7.56 4.39
C ARG A 35 -38.74 -6.22 3.85
N VAL A 36 -37.79 -5.59 4.52
CA VAL A 36 -37.16 -4.36 4.02
C VAL A 36 -36.45 -4.63 2.70
N VAL A 37 -35.70 -5.72 2.61
CA VAL A 37 -35.00 -6.11 1.38
C VAL A 37 -35.99 -6.34 0.23
N ALA A 38 -37.12 -7.01 0.51
CA ALA A 38 -38.18 -7.21 -0.49
C ALA A 38 -38.82 -5.88 -0.91
N ALA A 39 -39.17 -5.00 0.03
CA ALA A 39 -39.80 -3.71 -0.24
C ALA A 39 -38.86 -2.75 -1.01
N VAL A 40 -37.59 -2.68 -0.61
CA VAL A 40 -36.59 -1.87 -1.31
C VAL A 40 -36.34 -2.45 -2.72
N SER A 41 -36.36 -3.76 -2.88
CA SER A 41 -36.22 -4.40 -4.20
C SER A 41 -37.43 -4.17 -5.12
N THR A 42 -38.63 -3.90 -4.58
CA THR A 42 -39.80 -3.55 -5.40
C THR A 42 -39.77 -2.09 -5.83
N GLU A 43 -39.35 -1.18 -4.95
CA GLU A 43 -39.28 0.25 -5.25
C GLU A 43 -38.04 0.63 -6.08
N LEU A 44 -36.93 -0.11 -5.94
CA LEU A 44 -35.66 0.17 -6.64
C LEU A 44 -35.25 -1.00 -7.56
N PRO A 45 -35.72 -1.04 -8.83
CA PRO A 45 -35.40 -2.11 -9.77
C PRO A 45 -33.91 -2.23 -10.13
N GLN A 46 -33.15 -1.15 -9.93
CA GLN A 46 -31.70 -1.09 -10.22
C GLN A 46 -30.85 -1.70 -9.10
N ARG A 47 -31.45 -2.04 -7.95
CA ARG A 47 -30.76 -2.53 -6.76
C ARG A 47 -31.13 -3.96 -6.47
N THR A 48 -30.13 -4.83 -6.43
CA THR A 48 -30.38 -6.23 -6.11
C THR A 48 -30.59 -6.41 -4.61
N PRO A 49 -31.36 -7.43 -4.18
CA PRO A 49 -31.57 -7.74 -2.76
C PRO A 49 -30.26 -7.87 -1.96
N ASP A 50 -29.21 -8.38 -2.60
CA ASP A 50 -27.91 -8.56 -1.96
C ASP A 50 -27.16 -7.25 -1.72
N MET A 51 -27.38 -6.23 -2.57
CA MET A 51 -26.86 -4.88 -2.36
C MET A 51 -27.51 -4.22 -1.13
N VAL A 52 -28.81 -4.39 -0.98
CA VAL A 52 -29.57 -3.87 0.18
C VAL A 52 -29.10 -4.54 1.46
N ARG A 53 -28.93 -5.88 1.44
CA ARG A 53 -28.37 -6.62 2.58
C ARG A 53 -26.96 -6.16 2.94
N ALA A 54 -26.12 -5.92 1.93
CA ALA A 54 -24.77 -5.43 2.14
C ALA A 54 -24.76 -4.04 2.78
N LEU A 55 -25.62 -3.13 2.31
CA LEU A 55 -25.78 -1.78 2.87
C LEU A 55 -26.20 -1.83 4.34
N ILE A 56 -27.25 -2.60 4.65
CA ILE A 56 -27.73 -2.77 6.03
C ILE A 56 -26.64 -3.39 6.91
N GLN A 57 -25.95 -4.42 6.41
CA GLN A 57 -24.89 -5.10 7.17
C GLN A 57 -23.72 -4.16 7.46
N MET A 58 -23.32 -3.35 6.48
CA MET A 58 -22.19 -2.43 6.60
C MET A 58 -22.50 -1.27 7.55
N HIS A 59 -23.72 -0.73 7.51
CA HIS A 59 -24.13 0.43 8.30
C HIS A 59 -25.03 0.09 9.49
N LYS A 60 -25.09 -1.18 9.89
CA LYS A 60 -25.94 -1.66 11.00
C LYS A 60 -25.74 -0.85 12.29
N GLY A 61 -24.50 -0.46 12.59
CA GLY A 61 -24.19 0.36 13.76
C GLY A 61 -24.87 1.73 13.69
N PHE A 62 -24.77 2.42 12.55
CA PHE A 62 -25.41 3.71 12.33
C PHE A 62 -26.94 3.59 12.35
N LEU A 63 -27.50 2.61 11.63
CA LEU A 63 -28.94 2.38 11.52
C LEU A 63 -29.60 2.05 12.88
N SER A 64 -28.84 1.51 13.84
CA SER A 64 -29.34 1.20 15.18
C SER A 64 -29.46 2.42 16.10
N LEU A 65 -28.91 3.57 15.70
CA LEU A 65 -28.93 4.77 16.53
C LEU A 65 -30.28 5.50 16.39
N PRO A 66 -30.86 6.00 17.50
CA PRO A 66 -32.11 6.76 17.46
C PRO A 66 -31.99 8.10 16.72
N MET A 67 -30.76 8.60 16.56
CA MET A 67 -30.40 9.84 15.86
C MET A 67 -29.94 9.61 14.41
N ALA A 68 -30.08 8.40 13.89
CA ALA A 68 -29.73 8.12 12.50
C ALA A 68 -30.62 8.95 11.57
N THR A 69 -29.99 9.65 10.62
CA THR A 69 -30.66 10.39 9.54
C THR A 69 -30.26 9.82 8.20
N ASP A 70 -31.15 9.97 7.22
CA ASP A 70 -30.93 9.69 5.81
C ASP A 70 -29.78 10.51 5.23
N GLU A 71 -29.70 11.81 5.57
CA GLU A 71 -28.56 12.67 5.22
C GLU A 71 -27.22 12.13 5.74
N GLY A 72 -27.21 11.64 6.99
CA GLY A 72 -26.02 11.06 7.60
C GLY A 72 -25.61 9.76 6.93
N LEU A 73 -26.58 8.92 6.54
CA LEU A 73 -26.31 7.70 5.77
C LEU A 73 -25.76 8.02 4.38
N TYR A 74 -26.33 9.02 3.69
CA TYR A 74 -25.85 9.47 2.38
C TYR A 74 -24.42 10.02 2.45
N ALA A 75 -24.10 10.81 3.47
CA ALA A 75 -22.74 11.32 3.68
C ALA A 75 -21.73 10.19 3.90
N ILE A 76 -22.07 9.19 4.73
CA ILE A 76 -21.21 8.02 4.97
C ILE A 76 -20.99 7.22 3.67
N LEU A 77 -22.06 7.00 2.88
CA LEU A 77 -21.96 6.31 1.60
C LEU A 77 -21.10 7.09 0.60
N THR A 78 -21.28 8.40 0.54
CA THR A 78 -20.52 9.29 -0.36
C THR A 78 -19.02 9.23 -0.05
N ASP A 79 -18.65 9.35 1.23
CA ASP A 79 -17.25 9.23 1.68
C ASP A 79 -16.66 7.85 1.33
N HIS A 80 -17.42 6.77 1.54
CA HIS A 80 -17.00 5.43 1.17
C HIS A 80 -16.72 5.29 -0.34
N TYR A 81 -17.61 5.83 -1.19
CA TYR A 81 -17.45 5.78 -2.64
C TYR A 81 -16.32 6.69 -3.15
N ASP A 82 -16.06 7.82 -2.50
CA ASP A 82 -14.97 8.73 -2.87
C ASP A 82 -13.62 8.19 -2.42
N ALA A 83 -13.53 7.61 -1.23
CA ALA A 83 -12.34 6.90 -0.76
C ALA A 83 -11.97 5.73 -1.67
N GLN A 84 -12.98 4.98 -2.15
CA GLN A 84 -12.77 3.92 -3.12
C GLN A 84 -12.33 4.46 -4.48
N ALA A 85 -12.97 5.51 -5.01
CA ALA A 85 -12.60 6.10 -6.29
C ALA A 85 -11.17 6.67 -6.27
N ALA A 86 -10.77 7.28 -5.15
CA ALA A 86 -9.40 7.73 -4.94
C ALA A 86 -8.43 6.54 -4.97
N TRP A 87 -8.75 5.44 -4.28
CA TRP A 87 -7.90 4.25 -4.28
C TRP A 87 -7.84 3.55 -5.64
N GLU A 88 -8.97 3.45 -6.37
CA GLU A 88 -9.02 2.92 -7.72
C GLU A 88 -8.23 3.79 -8.70
N SER A 89 -8.27 5.12 -8.54
CA SER A 89 -7.47 6.06 -9.33
C SER A 89 -5.98 5.92 -9.02
N GLU A 90 -5.59 5.84 -7.75
CA GLU A 90 -4.21 5.58 -7.33
C GLU A 90 -3.71 4.21 -7.84
N ALA A 91 -4.56 3.19 -7.81
CA ALA A 91 -4.24 1.87 -8.34
C ALA A 91 -4.12 1.88 -9.87
N ALA A 92 -4.97 2.62 -10.57
CA ALA A 92 -4.91 2.80 -12.02
C ALA A 92 -3.67 3.60 -12.44
N GLU A 93 -3.29 4.64 -11.69
CA GLU A 93 -2.05 5.39 -11.89
C GLU A 93 -0.81 4.51 -11.65
N GLN A 94 -0.82 3.70 -10.60
CA GLN A 94 0.25 2.72 -10.33
C GLN A 94 0.34 1.65 -11.43
N GLN A 95 -0.80 1.12 -11.89
CA GLN A 95 -0.86 0.17 -13.00
C GLN A 95 -0.43 0.80 -14.31
N GLN A 96 -0.81 2.06 -14.58
CA GLN A 96 -0.39 2.78 -15.78
C GLN A 96 1.11 3.05 -15.74
N GLN A 97 1.68 3.51 -14.62
CA GLN A 97 3.15 3.60 -14.46
C GLN A 97 3.84 2.25 -14.66
N GLN A 98 3.26 1.17 -14.13
CA GLN A 98 3.79 -0.19 -14.28
C GLN A 98 3.65 -0.72 -15.73
N GLN A 99 2.62 -0.31 -16.46
CA GLN A 99 2.42 -0.64 -17.87
C GLN A 99 3.30 0.22 -18.79
N VAL A 100 3.59 1.48 -18.46
CA VAL A 100 4.55 2.32 -19.20
C VAL A 100 5.97 1.74 -19.07
N VAL A 101 6.38 1.24 -17.89
CA VAL A 101 7.67 0.54 -17.74
C VAL A 101 7.67 -0.84 -18.42
N ALA A 102 6.53 -1.53 -18.51
CA ALA A 102 6.42 -2.82 -19.21
C ALA A 102 6.38 -2.68 -20.74
N ALA A 103 5.70 -1.67 -21.28
CA ALA A 103 5.63 -1.38 -22.71
C ALA A 103 6.92 -0.74 -23.25
N SER A 104 7.62 0.06 -22.44
CA SER A 104 9.00 0.48 -22.74
C SER A 104 10.02 -0.64 -22.58
N SER A 105 9.68 -1.71 -21.85
CA SER A 105 10.36 -3.01 -21.86
C SER A 105 10.04 -3.83 -23.14
N SER A 106 9.99 -3.19 -24.31
CA SER A 106 10.43 -3.92 -25.50
C SER A 106 11.92 -4.17 -25.30
N ARG A 107 12.30 -5.43 -25.15
CA ARG A 107 13.69 -5.90 -25.03
C ARG A 107 14.45 -5.52 -26.30
N ARG A 108 14.77 -4.24 -26.47
CA ARG A 108 15.86 -3.80 -27.32
C ARG A 108 17.06 -4.54 -26.76
N LYS A 109 17.70 -5.37 -27.57
CA LYS A 109 19.06 -5.83 -27.28
C LYS A 109 19.86 -4.55 -27.12
N VAL A 110 20.05 -4.13 -25.87
CA VAL A 110 20.94 -3.04 -25.51
C VAL A 110 22.30 -3.52 -25.99
N SER A 111 22.72 -3.01 -27.15
CA SER A 111 24.12 -3.02 -27.51
C SER A 111 24.85 -2.43 -26.31
N ARG A 112 25.77 -3.21 -25.75
CA ARG A 112 26.60 -2.83 -24.60
C ARG A 112 27.50 -1.66 -25.01
N ARG A 113 26.92 -0.48 -25.18
CA ARG A 113 27.64 0.78 -25.13
C ARG A 113 27.37 1.33 -23.75
N ASN A 114 28.36 1.09 -22.89
CA ASN A 114 28.50 1.69 -21.58
C ASN A 114 28.32 3.20 -21.71
N ASN A 115 27.14 3.71 -21.37
CA ASN A 115 26.96 5.13 -21.06
C ASN A 115 26.77 5.24 -19.54
N VAL A 116 27.89 5.04 -18.83
CA VAL A 116 28.03 5.27 -17.39
C VAL A 116 28.28 6.76 -17.18
N GLN A 117 27.37 7.62 -17.63
CA GLN A 117 27.56 9.07 -17.49
C GLN A 117 26.37 9.83 -16.94
N TYR A 118 25.15 9.29 -16.85
CA TYR A 118 24.08 10.04 -16.19
C TYR A 118 22.97 9.15 -15.62
N VAL A 119 23.29 8.35 -14.61
CA VAL A 119 22.29 7.98 -13.61
C VAL A 119 22.70 8.71 -12.34
N ARG A 120 22.25 9.96 -12.22
CA ARG A 120 22.37 10.70 -10.97
C ARG A 120 21.57 9.93 -9.93
N SER A 121 22.25 9.16 -9.07
CA SER A 121 21.59 8.53 -7.93
C SER A 121 20.92 9.64 -7.11
N PHE A 122 19.60 9.57 -6.96
CA PHE A 122 18.83 10.49 -6.12
C PHE A 122 18.97 10.12 -4.64
N SER A 123 20.22 9.99 -4.18
CA SER A 123 20.56 9.75 -2.78
C SER A 123 20.88 11.09 -2.11
N ALA A 124 20.56 11.23 -0.82
CA ALA A 124 21.07 12.38 -0.08
C ALA A 124 22.58 12.19 0.10
N ALA A 125 23.37 13.26 0.05
CA ALA A 125 24.83 13.18 0.22
C ALA A 125 25.25 12.52 1.55
N ILE A 126 24.39 12.60 2.57
CA ILE A 126 24.62 11.91 3.84
C ILE A 126 24.57 10.38 3.69
N ASP A 127 23.92 9.84 2.67
CA ASP A 127 23.73 8.40 2.46
C ASP A 127 24.85 7.77 1.63
N ASP A 128 25.71 8.58 0.98
CA ASP A 128 26.71 8.08 0.04
C ASP A 128 27.67 7.09 0.70
N GLU A 129 28.11 7.39 1.93
CA GLU A 129 29.00 6.51 2.69
C GLU A 129 28.28 5.25 3.18
N PHE A 130 26.99 5.34 3.52
CA PHE A 130 26.19 4.17 3.85
C PHE A 130 26.07 3.21 2.66
N PHE A 131 25.83 3.73 1.45
CA PHE A 131 25.70 2.92 0.24
C PHE A 131 27.05 2.49 -0.36
N ALA A 132 28.15 3.18 -0.04
CA ALA A 132 29.50 2.73 -0.38
C ALA A 132 29.87 1.44 0.34
N HIS A 133 29.28 1.19 1.51
CA HIS A 133 29.49 -0.02 2.29
C HIS A 133 28.53 -1.13 1.87
N SER A 134 29.06 -2.33 1.64
CA SER A 134 28.26 -3.50 1.24
C SER A 134 28.58 -4.69 2.13
N GLU A 135 27.61 -5.06 2.99
CA GLU A 135 27.70 -6.26 3.84
C GLU A 135 28.02 -7.53 3.02
N PHE A 136 27.61 -7.57 1.74
CA PHE A 136 27.94 -8.64 0.81
C PHE A 136 29.43 -8.64 0.45
N HIS A 137 30.00 -7.47 0.17
CA HIS A 137 31.42 -7.35 -0.12
C HIS A 137 32.28 -7.73 1.10
N ASP A 138 31.92 -7.28 2.30
CA ASP A 138 32.65 -7.64 3.53
C ASP A 138 32.61 -9.15 3.78
N CYS A 139 31.45 -9.75 3.54
CA CYS A 139 31.24 -11.19 3.61
C CYS A 139 32.16 -11.94 2.63
N LEU A 140 32.29 -11.45 1.39
CA LEU A 140 33.23 -12.01 0.41
C LEU A 140 34.69 -11.83 0.85
N VAL A 141 35.07 -10.68 1.37
CA VAL A 141 36.43 -10.43 1.87
C VAL A 141 36.75 -11.37 3.03
N GLN A 142 35.82 -11.53 3.98
CA GLN A 142 35.97 -12.39 5.15
C GLN A 142 36.13 -13.87 4.78
N MET A 143 35.42 -14.34 3.74
CA MET A 143 35.58 -15.70 3.21
C MET A 143 36.79 -15.86 2.28
N ASN A 144 37.62 -14.83 2.14
CA ASN A 144 38.73 -14.76 1.19
C ASN A 144 38.26 -15.03 -0.25
N MET A 145 37.04 -14.61 -0.59
CA MET A 145 36.38 -14.82 -1.87
C MET A 145 36.30 -13.55 -2.74
N GLY A 146 36.78 -12.40 -2.26
CA GLY A 146 36.70 -11.11 -2.95
C GLY A 146 37.40 -11.06 -4.32
N HIS A 147 38.28 -12.02 -4.64
CA HIS A 147 39.03 -12.09 -5.89
C HIS A 147 38.40 -12.99 -6.96
N PHE A 148 37.38 -13.79 -6.63
CA PHE A 148 36.80 -14.74 -7.59
C PHE A 148 35.77 -14.09 -8.50
N GLN A 149 35.97 -14.22 -9.81
CA GLN A 149 34.99 -13.81 -10.83
C GLN A 149 33.83 -14.81 -10.99
N ARG A 150 33.98 -16.04 -10.47
CA ARG A 150 32.98 -17.12 -10.58
C ARG A 150 33.01 -17.98 -9.31
N ALA A 151 31.86 -18.21 -8.70
CA ALA A 151 31.70 -19.11 -7.56
C ALA A 151 30.93 -20.39 -7.96
N LYS A 152 31.34 -21.53 -7.41
CA LYS A 152 30.68 -22.84 -7.54
C LYS A 152 29.38 -22.86 -6.74
N ARG A 153 28.48 -23.82 -7.06
CA ARG A 153 27.19 -23.97 -6.34
C ARG A 153 27.37 -24.14 -4.82
N THR A 154 28.39 -24.89 -4.40
CA THR A 154 28.74 -25.11 -2.99
C THR A 154 29.20 -23.83 -2.31
N GLU A 155 30.06 -23.07 -2.96
CA GLU A 155 30.53 -21.75 -2.52
C GLU A 155 29.37 -20.76 -2.39
N TRP A 156 28.46 -20.72 -3.38
CA TRP A 156 27.23 -19.94 -3.29
C TRP A 156 26.33 -20.35 -2.12
N SER A 157 26.32 -21.64 -1.78
CA SER A 157 25.58 -22.14 -0.61
C SER A 157 26.22 -21.67 0.69
N ALA A 158 27.55 -21.70 0.78
CA ALA A 158 28.30 -21.20 1.93
C ALA A 158 28.13 -19.68 2.12
N ILE A 159 28.21 -18.89 1.02
CA ILE A 159 27.99 -17.44 1.07
C ILE A 159 26.61 -17.11 1.62
N ARG A 160 25.56 -17.74 1.07
CA ARG A 160 24.19 -17.53 1.57
C ARG A 160 24.06 -17.95 3.04
N GLY A 161 24.67 -19.07 3.43
CA GLY A 161 24.66 -19.53 4.82
C GLY A 161 25.32 -18.56 5.79
N SER A 162 26.43 -17.93 5.39
CA SER A 162 27.16 -16.97 6.22
C SER A 162 26.41 -15.64 6.44
N MET A 163 25.57 -15.23 5.49
CA MET A 163 24.81 -13.98 5.54
C MET A 163 23.43 -14.15 6.22
N GLY A 164 23.15 -15.34 6.78
CA GLY A 164 21.90 -15.65 7.46
C GLY A 164 20.80 -16.13 6.51
N HIS A 165 19.54 -15.75 6.81
CA HIS A 165 18.42 -16.18 5.98
C HIS A 165 18.51 -15.56 4.58
N PRO A 166 18.18 -16.30 3.50
CA PRO A 166 18.14 -15.74 2.16
C PRO A 166 17.28 -14.49 2.13
N ARG A 167 17.89 -13.35 1.79
CA ARG A 167 17.24 -12.03 1.72
C ARG A 167 16.26 -12.02 0.55
N ARG A 168 15.09 -12.63 0.75
CA ARG A 168 13.98 -12.55 -0.21
C ARG A 168 13.51 -11.10 -0.23
N PHE A 169 13.36 -10.55 -1.42
CA PHE A 169 12.79 -9.23 -1.57
C PHE A 169 11.34 -9.26 -1.07
N SER A 170 11.07 -8.59 0.05
CA SER A 170 9.78 -8.54 0.71
C SER A 170 9.54 -7.16 1.31
N ALA A 171 8.29 -6.85 1.67
CA ALA A 171 7.96 -5.62 2.37
C ALA A 171 8.65 -5.52 3.75
N THR A 172 8.79 -6.65 4.45
CA THR A 172 9.52 -6.71 5.74
C THR A 172 11.00 -6.38 5.55
N PHE A 173 11.64 -6.95 4.53
CA PHE A 173 13.02 -6.66 4.17
C PHE A 173 13.23 -5.17 3.88
N LEU A 174 12.36 -4.56 3.07
CA LEU A 174 12.45 -3.12 2.78
C LEU A 174 12.28 -2.26 4.02
N LYS A 175 11.40 -2.65 4.94
CA LYS A 175 11.19 -1.95 6.22
C LYS A 175 12.45 -2.02 7.09
N GLU A 176 13.09 -3.19 7.18
CA GLU A 176 14.32 -3.39 7.94
C GLU A 176 15.50 -2.60 7.38
N GLU A 177 15.72 -2.67 6.06
CA GLU A 177 16.80 -1.92 5.41
C GLU A 177 16.58 -0.40 5.49
N ARG A 178 15.33 0.06 5.38
CA ARG A 178 15.00 1.48 5.65
C ARG A 178 15.31 1.86 7.11
N GLN A 179 15.02 1.00 8.07
CA GLN A 179 15.33 1.24 9.49
C GLN A 179 16.84 1.33 9.73
N LYS A 180 17.65 0.48 9.09
CA LYS A 180 19.12 0.57 9.15
C LYS A 180 19.63 1.93 8.66
N LEU A 181 19.14 2.39 7.50
CA LEU A 181 19.51 3.70 6.96
C LEU A 181 19.12 4.84 7.90
N LEU A 182 17.93 4.78 8.52
CA LEU A 182 17.49 5.79 9.49
C LEU A 182 18.38 5.84 10.73
N ARG A 183 18.81 4.68 11.25
CA ARG A 183 19.75 4.61 12.38
C ARG A 183 21.08 5.27 12.02
N TYR A 184 21.64 4.94 10.87
CA TYR A 184 22.86 5.56 10.37
C TYR A 184 22.72 7.08 10.24
N ARG A 185 21.65 7.57 9.60
CA ARG A 185 21.37 9.01 9.47
C ARG A 185 21.29 9.72 10.82
N ASN A 186 20.69 9.10 11.83
CA ASN A 186 20.60 9.67 13.17
C ASN A 186 21.98 9.83 13.82
N VAL A 187 22.85 8.82 13.69
CA VAL A 187 24.23 8.87 14.19
C VAL A 187 25.02 9.97 13.48
N VAL A 188 24.97 10.04 12.15
CA VAL A 188 25.68 11.06 11.37
C VAL A 188 25.21 12.46 11.75
N ARG A 189 23.90 12.70 11.83
CA ARG A 189 23.35 14.00 12.23
C ARG A 189 23.71 14.36 13.66
N TYR A 190 23.73 13.39 14.57
CA TYR A 190 24.18 13.59 15.94
C TYR A 190 25.66 14.02 15.99
N ALA A 191 26.53 13.31 15.27
CA ALA A 191 27.94 13.64 15.16
C ALA A 191 28.17 15.05 14.54
N GLN A 192 27.43 15.39 13.49
CA GLN A 192 27.46 16.73 12.89
C GLN A 192 27.07 17.82 13.90
N ARG A 193 25.99 17.61 14.67
CA ARG A 193 25.57 18.55 15.73
C ARG A 193 26.60 18.69 16.84
N MET A 194 27.27 17.60 17.21
CA MET A 194 28.32 17.60 18.24
C MET A 194 29.61 18.27 17.75
N ASN A 195 29.98 18.08 16.49
CA ASN A 195 31.17 18.70 15.90
C ASN A 195 31.02 20.22 15.71
N VAL A 196 29.80 20.71 15.44
CA VAL A 196 29.52 22.16 15.39
C VAL A 196 29.59 22.81 16.78
N ARG A 197 29.44 22.03 17.86
CA ARG A 197 29.49 22.51 19.25
C ARG A 197 30.87 22.40 19.90
N ARG A 198 31.90 21.96 19.19
CA ARG A 198 33.28 22.03 19.72
C ARG A 198 33.80 23.45 19.50
N PRO A 199 33.94 24.31 20.53
CA PRO A 199 34.69 25.54 20.36
C PRO A 199 36.12 25.16 19.97
N CYS A 200 36.64 25.79 18.92
CA CYS A 200 38.06 25.71 18.58
C CYS A 200 38.84 26.24 19.79
N ILE A 201 39.40 25.34 20.60
CA ILE A 201 40.35 25.73 21.63
C ILE A 201 41.62 26.08 20.86
N THR A 202 41.90 27.38 20.80
CA THR A 202 43.15 27.95 20.27
C THR A 202 44.15 28.08 21.41
#